data_AF-A0AAN6PV53-F1
#
_entry.id   AF-A0AAN6PV53-F1
#
_cell.length_a   1.000
_cell.length_b   1.000
_cell.length_c   1.000
_cell.angle_alpha   90.00
_cell.angle_beta   90.00
_cell.angle_gamma   90.00
#
_symmetry.space_group_name_H-M   'P 1'
#
loop_
_entity.id
_entity.type
_entity.pdbx_description
1 polymer ?
#
loop_
_entity_poly.entity_id
_entity_poly.type
_entity_poly.pdbx_seq_one_letter_code
_entity_poly.pdbx_strand_id
1 'polypeptide(L)'
;MNNEALPDTSTPLTFESLAAKTGHSDEPKLLTNHSVSRTHGRLARRRALTFFSSGFKAELENECCRSGVDLRADCLIHFYDWNNTVRAYGSVARGEFKADPDIAGLGVFLSLIPALCRCCVGSAVSCTRDVLKTELSRRRATQARAGSYSPKPIFKCLSRWRGFVGFFSESLLFIVADAQLVTAFAYGINFGKSGKCTVSSYHYSVMVNTLVTALACLTLSVYLPRHYWRTRLPSFLRTLATLVVFIFLLRFLAYQVDQESSPELMLVYRSDRTDSSLFLPVACFLDPDLDPFKRLSPAQSNGIGGTGTK
;
A
#
# COMPACT_ATOMS: atom_id res chain seq x y z
N MET A 1 -50.74 -11.27 -37.99
CA MET A 1 -49.99 -12.52 -37.68
C MET A 1 -49.52 -12.37 -36.25
N ASN A 2 -50.43 -12.50 -35.28
CA ASN A 2 -50.89 -13.73 -34.62
C ASN A 2 -49.79 -14.42 -33.81
N ASN A 3 -49.99 -14.32 -32.49
CA ASN A 3 -49.73 -15.31 -31.43
C ASN A 3 -48.26 -15.73 -31.25
N GLU A 4 -47.72 -15.99 -30.05
CA GLU A 4 -48.29 -16.68 -28.91
C GLU A 4 -47.67 -16.18 -27.60
N ALA A 5 -48.50 -16.21 -26.56
CA ALA A 5 -48.14 -16.02 -25.17
C ALA A 5 -48.11 -17.38 -24.44
N LEU A 6 -47.51 -17.36 -23.25
CA LEU A 6 -47.48 -18.38 -22.17
C LEU A 6 -46.47 -19.55 -22.29
N PRO A 7 -46.00 -20.15 -21.16
CA PRO A 7 -46.70 -20.20 -19.86
C PRO A 7 -45.91 -19.90 -18.57
N ASP A 8 -46.71 -19.60 -17.55
CA ASP A 8 -46.45 -19.79 -16.12
C ASP A 8 -46.28 -21.28 -15.77
N THR A 9 -45.37 -21.58 -14.84
CA THR A 9 -45.44 -22.80 -14.01
C THR A 9 -44.85 -22.57 -12.62
N SER A 10 -45.76 -22.37 -11.66
CA SER A 10 -45.89 -23.13 -10.40
C SER A 10 -44.66 -23.34 -9.48
N THR A 11 -44.65 -22.54 -8.40
CA THR A 11 -44.64 -22.93 -6.96
C THR A 11 -43.50 -23.76 -6.31
N PRO A 12 -43.30 -23.60 -4.98
CA PRO A 12 -42.04 -23.82 -4.28
C PRO A 12 -41.95 -25.19 -3.59
N LEU A 13 -40.72 -25.66 -3.37
CA LEU A 13 -40.43 -26.76 -2.44
C LEU A 13 -39.92 -26.20 -1.12
N THR A 14 -40.81 -26.14 -0.14
CA THR A 14 -40.51 -26.13 1.28
C THR A 14 -40.00 -27.50 1.71
N PHE A 15 -38.79 -27.56 2.27
CA PHE A 15 -38.30 -28.71 3.02
C PHE A 15 -38.12 -28.31 4.48
N GLU A 16 -39.15 -28.56 5.27
CA GLU A 16 -39.05 -28.70 6.72
C GLU A 16 -38.63 -30.13 7.08
N SER A 17 -37.97 -30.25 8.23
CA SER A 17 -37.84 -31.46 9.06
C SER A 17 -36.86 -32.54 8.57
N LEU A 18 -35.66 -32.53 9.16
CA LEU A 18 -35.24 -33.70 9.95
C LEU A 18 -34.35 -33.30 11.13
N ALA A 19 -34.91 -33.45 12.32
CA ALA A 19 -34.22 -33.39 13.59
C ALA A 19 -33.58 -34.75 13.92
N ALA A 20 -32.32 -34.75 14.33
CA ALA A 20 -31.70 -35.77 15.17
C ALA A 20 -30.42 -35.14 15.79
N LYS A 21 -30.45 -34.66 17.04
CA LYS A 21 -30.30 -35.42 18.28
C LYS A 21 -28.92 -36.05 18.43
N THR A 22 -27.97 -35.29 18.97
CA THR A 22 -26.92 -35.79 19.87
C THR A 22 -26.51 -34.68 20.83
N GLY A 23 -26.78 -34.90 22.12
CA GLY A 23 -26.18 -34.14 23.19
C GLY A 23 -24.86 -34.78 23.59
N HIS A 24 -23.88 -33.97 23.97
CA HIS A 24 -23.03 -34.29 25.11
C HIS A 24 -22.44 -32.99 25.65
N SER A 25 -22.78 -32.72 26.91
CA SER A 25 -22.16 -31.70 27.75
C SER A 25 -20.68 -32.01 27.90
N ASP A 26 -19.83 -31.01 27.75
CA ASP A 26 -18.64 -30.87 28.58
C ASP A 26 -18.32 -29.39 28.76
N GLU A 27 -18.29 -29.02 30.03
CA GLU A 27 -18.16 -27.69 30.59
C GLU A 27 -16.68 -27.44 30.92
N PRO A 28 -15.98 -26.49 30.28
CA PRO A 28 -14.70 -26.05 30.78
C PRO A 28 -14.84 -24.80 31.65
N LYS A 29 -14.81 -25.06 32.96
CA LYS A 29 -14.28 -24.24 34.06
C LYS A 29 -13.95 -22.78 33.75
N LEU A 30 -14.80 -21.93 34.32
CA LEU A 30 -14.63 -20.51 34.58
C LEU A 30 -13.35 -20.25 35.40
N LEU A 31 -12.27 -19.79 34.77
CA LEU A 31 -11.12 -19.19 35.45
C LEU A 31 -11.33 -17.68 35.54
N THR A 32 -11.87 -17.25 36.69
CA THR A 32 -11.85 -15.86 37.14
C THR A 32 -10.42 -15.44 37.45
N ASN A 33 -9.85 -14.52 36.66
CA ASN A 33 -8.68 -13.76 37.06
C ASN A 33 -8.98 -12.26 37.03
N HIS A 34 -9.23 -11.74 38.23
CA HIS A 34 -9.10 -10.34 38.58
C HIS A 34 -7.64 -9.89 38.38
N SER A 35 -7.41 -8.88 37.53
CA SER A 35 -6.36 -7.87 37.71
C SER A 35 -6.43 -6.81 36.61
N VAL A 36 -7.45 -5.95 36.71
CA VAL A 36 -7.43 -4.64 36.04
C VAL A 36 -6.49 -3.74 36.85
N SER A 37 -5.25 -3.55 36.39
CA SER A 37 -4.40 -2.46 36.90
C SER A 37 -3.39 -1.96 35.87
N ARG A 38 -3.68 -0.75 35.36
CA ARG A 38 -2.75 0.31 34.91
C ARG A 38 -1.48 -0.12 34.16
N THR A 39 -1.54 -0.27 32.83
CA THR A 39 -0.36 -0.16 31.94
C THR A 39 -0.67 0.35 30.52
N HIS A 40 -1.48 1.41 30.38
CA HIS A 40 -1.80 1.99 29.06
C HIS A 40 -0.63 2.68 28.33
N GLY A 41 0.52 2.91 28.98
CA GLY A 41 1.68 3.57 28.36
C GLY A 41 2.78 2.66 27.78
N ARG A 42 2.83 1.37 28.18
CA ARG A 42 3.90 0.43 27.75
C ARG A 42 3.46 -0.57 26.68
N LEU A 43 2.15 -0.65 26.37
CA LEU A 43 1.62 -1.54 25.35
C LEU A 43 1.95 -1.10 23.91
N ALA A 44 2.00 0.21 23.65
CA ALA A 44 2.26 0.74 22.29
C ALA A 44 3.70 0.44 21.82
N ARG A 45 4.68 0.44 22.75
CA ARG A 45 6.10 0.19 22.42
C ARG A 45 6.41 -1.28 22.19
N ARG A 46 5.66 -2.21 22.82
CA ARG A 46 5.78 -3.65 22.55
C ARG A 46 5.17 -4.04 21.21
N ARG A 47 4.05 -3.43 20.80
CA ARG A 47 3.39 -3.73 19.50
C ARG A 47 4.28 -3.43 18.28
N ALA A 48 5.08 -2.37 18.32
CA ALA A 48 5.96 -2.02 17.22
C ALA A 48 7.15 -3.00 17.05
N LEU A 49 7.58 -3.66 18.13
CA LEU A 49 8.66 -4.65 18.11
C LEU A 49 8.15 -6.09 17.89
N THR A 50 6.91 -6.41 18.30
CA THR A 50 6.30 -7.72 18.04
C THR A 50 5.93 -7.92 16.56
N PHE A 51 5.76 -6.83 15.79
CA PHE A 51 5.62 -6.91 14.33
C PHE A 51 6.78 -7.69 13.66
N PHE A 52 7.96 -7.74 14.32
CA PHE A 52 9.15 -8.37 13.77
C PHE A 52 9.43 -9.81 14.25
N SER A 53 8.62 -10.40 15.16
CA SER A 53 9.05 -11.63 15.87
C SER A 53 7.98 -12.69 16.21
N SER A 54 6.67 -12.45 16.09
CA SER A 54 5.66 -13.50 16.38
C SER A 54 5.23 -14.26 15.13
N GLY A 55 4.84 -15.54 15.31
CA GLY A 55 4.40 -16.43 14.25
C GLY A 55 3.22 -15.84 13.47
N PHE A 56 3.52 -15.29 12.29
CA PHE A 56 2.60 -14.54 11.44
C PHE A 56 1.33 -15.33 11.06
N LYS A 57 1.43 -16.67 11.00
CA LYS A 57 0.40 -17.59 10.52
C LYS A 57 -0.87 -17.60 11.38
N ALA A 58 -0.77 -18.01 12.65
CA ALA A 58 -1.91 -18.08 13.55
C ALA A 58 -2.48 -16.69 13.92
N GLU A 59 -1.68 -15.64 13.77
CA GLU A 59 -2.10 -14.27 14.04
C GLU A 59 -2.93 -13.69 12.89
N LEU A 60 -2.63 -14.07 11.63
CA LEU A 60 -3.33 -13.56 10.44
C LEU A 60 -4.79 -14.02 10.36
N GLU A 61 -5.07 -15.32 10.53
CA GLU A 61 -6.44 -15.86 10.48
C GLU A 61 -7.33 -15.22 11.56
N ASN A 62 -6.79 -15.07 12.77
CA ASN A 62 -7.47 -14.41 13.88
C ASN A 62 -7.68 -12.89 13.65
N GLU A 63 -6.71 -12.20 13.05
CA GLU A 63 -6.80 -10.77 12.70
C GLU A 63 -7.88 -10.52 11.63
N CYS A 64 -7.95 -11.38 10.62
CA CYS A 64 -8.95 -11.28 9.55
C CYS A 64 -10.35 -11.66 10.03
N CYS A 65 -10.47 -12.71 10.85
CA CYS A 65 -11.75 -13.09 11.45
C CYS A 65 -12.33 -11.97 12.32
N ARG A 66 -11.49 -11.25 13.09
CA ARG A 66 -11.92 -10.05 13.84
C ARG A 66 -12.43 -8.91 12.96
N SER A 67 -11.97 -8.86 11.71
CA SER A 67 -12.43 -7.89 10.71
C SER A 67 -13.66 -8.38 9.94
N GLY A 68 -14.21 -9.55 10.30
CA GLY A 68 -15.37 -10.15 9.64
C GLY A 68 -15.05 -10.89 8.34
N VAL A 69 -13.78 -11.14 8.05
CA VAL A 69 -13.32 -11.84 6.83
C VAL A 69 -13.00 -13.29 7.18
N ASP A 70 -13.72 -14.24 6.57
CA ASP A 70 -13.42 -15.67 6.68
C ASP A 70 -12.47 -16.08 5.56
N LEU A 71 -11.18 -16.07 5.85
CA LEU A 71 -10.14 -16.42 4.87
C LEU A 71 -10.31 -17.83 4.31
N ARG A 72 -10.89 -18.78 5.06
CA ARG A 72 -11.06 -20.15 4.54
C ARG A 72 -12.12 -20.23 3.47
N ALA A 73 -13.16 -19.40 3.58
CA ALA A 73 -14.17 -19.26 2.54
C ALA A 73 -13.66 -18.37 1.40
N ASP A 74 -13.06 -17.23 1.73
CA ASP A 74 -12.69 -16.20 0.75
C ASP A 74 -11.47 -16.57 -0.11
N CYS A 75 -10.62 -17.48 0.35
CA CYS A 75 -9.48 -18.00 -0.43
C CYS A 75 -9.83 -19.19 -1.34
N LEU A 76 -11.09 -19.66 -1.35
CA LEU A 76 -11.51 -20.76 -2.23
C LEU A 76 -11.79 -20.26 -3.64
N ILE A 77 -11.39 -21.04 -4.64
CA ILE A 77 -11.72 -20.76 -6.05
C ILE A 77 -12.81 -21.73 -6.47
N HIS A 78 -13.96 -21.19 -6.85
CA HIS A 78 -15.06 -21.97 -7.38
C HIS A 78 -14.98 -22.00 -8.90
N PHE A 79 -14.98 -23.22 -9.46
CA PHE A 79 -14.97 -23.45 -10.91
C PHE A 79 -16.35 -23.89 -11.39
N TYR A 80 -16.63 -23.69 -12.67
CA TYR A 80 -17.73 -24.36 -13.34
C TYR A 80 -17.35 -25.82 -13.67
N ASP A 81 -18.25 -26.75 -13.39
CA ASP A 81 -18.01 -28.19 -13.55
C ASP A 81 -17.72 -28.61 -15.01
N TRP A 82 -18.19 -27.83 -15.98
CA TRP A 82 -18.19 -28.21 -17.40
C TRP A 82 -16.99 -27.69 -18.20
N ASN A 83 -16.28 -26.65 -17.74
CA ASN A 83 -15.21 -26.02 -18.52
C ASN A 83 -13.97 -25.58 -17.71
N ASN A 84 -13.94 -25.83 -16.39
CA ASN A 84 -12.86 -25.37 -15.51
C ASN A 84 -12.59 -23.85 -15.54
N THR A 85 -13.55 -23.04 -15.99
CA THR A 85 -13.47 -21.58 -15.85
C THR A 85 -13.86 -21.17 -14.43
N VAL A 86 -13.29 -20.06 -13.96
CA VAL A 86 -13.61 -19.55 -12.62
C VAL A 86 -15.00 -18.94 -12.61
N ARG A 87 -15.82 -19.45 -11.69
CA ARG A 87 -17.15 -18.94 -11.37
C ARG A 87 -17.08 -17.82 -10.33
N ALA A 88 -16.34 -18.04 -9.26
CA ALA A 88 -16.22 -17.10 -8.15
C ALA A 88 -14.89 -17.27 -7.40
N TYR A 89 -14.42 -16.18 -6.80
CA TYR A 89 -13.33 -16.17 -5.83
C TYR A 89 -13.95 -15.93 -4.45
N GLY A 90 -14.00 -16.98 -3.65
CA GLY A 90 -14.66 -16.96 -2.36
C GLY A 90 -16.12 -16.58 -2.48
N SER A 91 -16.49 -15.52 -1.76
CA SER A 91 -17.83 -14.93 -1.78
C SER A 91 -18.11 -14.02 -2.99
N VAL A 92 -17.11 -13.71 -3.83
CA VAL A 92 -17.24 -12.74 -4.93
C VAL A 92 -17.37 -13.44 -6.29
N ALA A 93 -18.54 -13.29 -6.92
CA ALA A 93 -18.79 -13.84 -8.26
C ALA A 93 -18.11 -13.00 -9.36
N ARG A 94 -17.89 -13.64 -10.52
CA ARG A 94 -17.36 -12.95 -11.71
C ARG A 94 -18.26 -11.76 -12.09
N GLY A 95 -17.66 -10.57 -12.19
CA GLY A 95 -18.37 -9.33 -12.52
C GLY A 95 -18.92 -8.56 -11.31
N GLU A 96 -18.92 -9.16 -10.12
CA GLU A 96 -19.38 -8.52 -8.87
C GLU A 96 -18.22 -7.95 -8.03
N PHE A 97 -17.02 -7.83 -8.60
CA PHE A 97 -15.87 -7.29 -7.90
C PHE A 97 -16.13 -5.84 -7.48
N LYS A 98 -16.32 -5.62 -6.19
CA LYS A 98 -16.47 -4.29 -5.62
C LYS A 98 -15.09 -3.65 -5.51
N ALA A 99 -14.83 -2.63 -6.32
CA ALA A 99 -13.64 -1.82 -6.15
C ALA A 99 -13.64 -1.23 -4.74
N ASP A 100 -12.57 -1.49 -3.98
CA ASP A 100 -12.33 -0.82 -2.71
C ASP A 100 -11.49 0.43 -3.02
N PRO A 101 -12.07 1.65 -2.93
CA PRO A 101 -11.32 2.87 -3.18
C PRO A 101 -10.31 3.18 -2.05
N ASP A 102 -10.37 2.50 -0.90
CA ASP A 102 -9.62 2.84 0.31
C ASP A 102 -8.25 2.13 0.40
N ILE A 103 -7.70 1.72 -0.75
CA ILE A 103 -6.46 0.96 -0.85
C ILE A 103 -5.22 1.83 -0.59
N ALA A 104 -5.28 3.10 -1.00
CA ALA A 104 -4.38 4.13 -0.50
C ALA A 104 -4.89 4.74 0.83
N GLY A 105 -6.19 4.64 1.06
CA GLY A 105 -6.82 4.84 2.36
C GLY A 105 -6.91 6.29 2.81
N LEU A 106 -7.57 6.46 3.96
CA LEU A 106 -7.34 7.57 4.89
C LEU A 106 -5.84 7.79 5.20
N GLY A 107 -5.02 6.74 5.06
CA GLY A 107 -3.57 6.78 5.28
C GLY A 107 -2.85 7.81 4.41
N VAL A 108 -3.21 7.94 3.13
CA VAL A 108 -2.64 8.98 2.25
C VAL A 108 -3.07 10.37 2.71
N PHE A 109 -4.32 10.56 3.12
CA PHE A 109 -4.75 11.87 3.64
C PHE A 109 -4.03 12.22 4.95
N LEU A 110 -3.92 11.27 5.88
CA LEU A 110 -3.23 11.44 7.15
C LEU A 110 -1.74 11.73 6.99
N SER A 111 -1.11 11.23 5.93
CA SER A 111 0.31 11.46 5.66
C SER A 111 0.54 12.72 4.80
N LEU A 112 -0.33 13.00 3.85
CA LEU A 112 -0.26 14.13 2.94
C LEU A 112 -0.57 15.47 3.61
N ILE A 113 -1.61 15.55 4.45
CA ILE A 113 -1.99 16.79 5.13
C ILE A 113 -0.82 17.38 5.94
N PRO A 114 -0.17 16.66 6.87
CA PRO A 114 0.95 17.21 7.64
C PRO A 114 2.20 17.46 6.79
N ALA A 115 2.37 16.76 5.66
CA ALA A 115 3.44 17.06 4.71
C ALA A 115 3.17 18.40 3.99
N LEU A 116 1.97 18.59 3.45
CA LEU A 116 1.55 19.83 2.80
C LEU A 116 1.61 21.01 3.76
N CYS A 117 1.10 20.88 4.98
CA CYS A 117 1.18 21.96 5.99
C CYS A 117 2.63 22.38 6.25
N ARG A 118 3.56 21.41 6.40
CA ARG A 118 4.99 21.71 6.58
C ARG A 118 5.59 22.41 5.36
N CYS A 119 5.25 21.97 4.15
CA CYS A 119 5.70 22.61 2.91
C CYS A 119 5.17 24.05 2.76
N CYS A 120 3.90 24.28 3.09
CA CYS A 120 3.29 25.62 3.06
C CYS A 120 3.98 26.56 4.06
N VAL A 121 4.17 26.12 5.31
CA VAL A 121 4.85 26.92 6.35
C VAL A 121 6.31 27.20 5.96
N GLY A 122 7.05 26.20 5.49
CA GLY A 122 8.44 26.36 5.05
C GLY A 122 8.57 27.33 3.86
N SER A 123 7.65 27.26 2.91
CA SER A 123 7.60 28.18 1.76
C SER A 123 7.28 29.60 2.19
N ALA A 124 6.32 29.79 3.10
CA ALA A 124 5.98 31.11 3.65
C ALA A 124 7.16 31.75 4.41
N VAL A 125 7.86 30.98 5.24
CA VAL A 125 9.06 31.45 5.96
C VAL A 125 10.20 31.80 4.99
N SER A 126 10.40 31.00 3.94
CA SER A 126 11.44 31.28 2.94
C SER A 126 11.12 32.54 2.14
N CYS A 127 9.86 32.67 1.70
CA CYS A 127 9.37 33.84 0.96
C CYS A 127 9.52 35.13 1.80
N THR A 128 9.07 35.12 3.05
CA THR A 128 9.20 36.28 3.95
C THR A 128 10.66 36.66 4.19
N ARG A 129 11.56 35.68 4.35
CA ARG A 129 13.00 35.93 4.51
C ARG A 129 13.62 36.57 3.26
N ASP A 130 13.26 36.10 2.08
CA ASP A 130 13.82 36.60 0.82
C ASP A 130 13.27 38.00 0.47
N VAL A 131 11.99 38.26 0.75
CA VAL A 131 11.41 39.61 0.68
C VAL A 131 12.14 40.56 1.64
N LEU A 132 12.32 40.15 2.91
CA LEU A 132 13.01 40.97 3.91
C LEU A 132 14.47 41.27 3.50
N LYS A 133 15.20 40.26 3.00
CA LYS A 133 16.57 40.44 2.50
C LYS A 133 16.62 41.37 1.29
N THR A 134 15.66 41.24 0.38
CA THR A 134 15.59 42.10 -0.80
C THR A 134 15.35 43.54 -0.39
N GLU A 135 14.46 43.78 0.57
CA GLU A 135 14.15 45.12 1.03
C GLU A 135 15.29 45.76 1.83
N LEU A 136 15.95 45.00 2.70
CA LEU A 136 17.17 45.45 3.38
C LEU A 136 18.30 45.76 2.39
N SER A 137 18.46 44.93 1.36
CA SER A 137 19.46 45.16 0.31
C SER A 137 19.10 46.38 -0.54
N ARG A 138 17.81 46.61 -0.81
CA ARG A 138 17.32 47.78 -1.53
C ARG A 138 17.62 49.06 -0.76
N ARG A 139 17.41 49.07 0.57
CA ARG A 139 17.77 50.20 1.46
C ARG A 139 19.27 50.49 1.44
N ARG A 140 20.12 49.47 1.51
CA ARG A 140 21.58 49.63 1.41
C ARG A 140 22.03 50.12 0.02
N ALA A 141 21.40 49.62 -1.04
CA ALA A 141 21.71 50.04 -2.41
C ALA A 141 21.26 51.47 -2.71
N THR A 142 20.18 51.97 -2.08
CA THR A 142 19.78 53.38 -2.20
C THR A 142 20.79 54.30 -1.54
N GLN A 143 21.40 53.91 -0.41
CA GLN A 143 22.52 54.65 0.19
C GLN A 143 23.80 54.60 -0.66
N ALA A 144 24.12 53.46 -1.28
CA ALA A 144 25.36 53.28 -2.03
C ALA A 144 25.33 53.87 -3.47
N ARG A 145 24.15 54.18 -4.03
CA ARG A 145 23.99 54.63 -5.43
C ARG A 145 24.19 56.13 -5.66
N ALA A 146 24.71 56.87 -4.70
CA ALA A 146 25.03 58.29 -4.87
C ALA A 146 26.24 58.57 -5.81
N GLY A 147 26.89 57.58 -6.47
CA GLY A 147 28.15 57.91 -7.15
C GLY A 147 28.68 57.08 -8.33
N SER A 148 28.08 55.99 -8.82
CA SER A 148 28.68 55.34 -10.00
C SER A 148 27.75 54.39 -10.77
N TYR A 149 27.56 54.69 -12.05
CA TYR A 149 26.81 53.87 -13.01
C TYR A 149 27.80 53.08 -13.88
N SER A 150 27.81 51.76 -13.74
CA SER A 150 28.53 50.86 -14.66
C SER A 150 27.51 49.97 -15.39
N PRO A 151 27.51 49.93 -16.73
CA PRO A 151 26.64 49.05 -17.51
C PRO A 151 27.02 47.58 -17.27
N LYS A 152 26.02 46.67 -17.24
CA LYS A 152 26.24 45.23 -17.04
C LYS A 152 26.04 44.44 -18.34
N PRO A 153 26.91 43.47 -18.66
CA PRO A 153 26.90 42.74 -19.93
C PRO A 153 25.79 41.67 -20.03
N ILE A 154 25.28 41.52 -21.25
CA ILE A 154 24.17 40.65 -21.70
C ILE A 154 24.43 39.14 -21.49
N PHE A 155 25.70 38.71 -21.39
CA PHE A 155 26.09 37.31 -21.15
C PHE A 155 25.59 36.70 -19.82
N LYS A 156 25.02 37.50 -18.92
CA LYS A 156 24.45 37.03 -17.65
C LYS A 156 23.13 36.29 -17.79
N CYS A 157 22.44 36.38 -18.93
CA CYS A 157 21.11 35.76 -19.08
C CYS A 157 21.17 34.23 -19.23
N LEU A 158 22.09 33.72 -20.05
CA LEU A 158 22.26 32.28 -20.30
C LEU A 158 22.77 31.50 -19.08
N SER A 159 23.72 32.05 -18.32
CA SER A 159 24.20 31.40 -17.09
C SER A 159 23.13 31.37 -15.99
N ARG A 160 22.24 32.37 -15.99
CA ARG A 160 21.08 32.44 -15.08
C ARG A 160 20.05 31.37 -15.39
N TRP A 161 19.83 31.06 -16.67
CA TRP A 161 18.92 30.00 -17.10
C TRP A 161 19.42 28.61 -16.71
N ARG A 162 20.71 28.32 -16.92
CA ARG A 162 21.33 27.06 -16.46
C ARG A 162 21.27 26.90 -14.94
N GLY A 163 21.47 27.99 -14.19
CA GLY A 163 21.30 27.99 -12.73
C GLY A 163 19.85 27.78 -12.29
N PHE A 164 18.89 28.38 -12.99
CA PHE A 164 17.47 28.21 -12.71
C PHE A 164 17.00 26.77 -12.97
N VAL A 165 17.37 26.18 -14.11
CA VAL A 165 16.99 24.80 -14.44
C VAL A 165 17.57 23.81 -13.43
N GLY A 166 18.84 23.96 -13.05
CA GLY A 166 19.46 23.11 -12.03
C GLY A 166 18.80 23.24 -10.65
N PHE A 167 18.48 24.46 -10.24
CA PHE A 167 17.78 24.70 -8.97
C PHE A 167 16.35 24.12 -8.98
N PHE A 168 15.63 24.30 -10.10
CA PHE A 168 14.27 23.80 -10.26
C PHE A 168 14.22 22.27 -10.30
N SER A 169 15.12 21.62 -11.03
CA SER A 169 15.18 20.16 -11.10
C SER A 169 15.57 19.53 -9.76
N GLU A 170 16.53 20.09 -9.03
CA GLU A 170 16.88 19.64 -7.68
C GLU A 170 15.69 19.77 -6.72
N SER A 171 14.97 20.89 -6.78
CA SER A 171 13.79 21.14 -5.93
C SER A 171 12.65 20.17 -6.25
N LEU A 172 12.37 19.95 -7.54
CA LEU A 172 11.33 19.03 -7.98
C LEU A 172 11.65 17.59 -7.55
N LEU A 173 12.91 17.19 -7.65
CA LEU A 173 13.37 15.89 -7.22
C LEU A 173 13.11 15.69 -5.71
N PHE A 174 13.43 16.68 -4.87
CA PHE A 174 13.13 16.61 -3.44
C PHE A 174 11.64 16.53 -3.14
N ILE A 175 10.81 17.31 -3.83
CA ILE A 175 9.35 17.28 -3.65
C ILE A 175 8.79 15.91 -4.03
N VAL A 176 9.20 15.36 -5.16
CA VAL A 176 8.77 14.02 -5.61
C VAL A 176 9.23 12.96 -4.62
N ALA A 177 10.49 13.02 -4.18
CA ALA A 177 11.02 12.07 -3.19
C ALA A 177 10.22 12.13 -1.86
N ASP A 178 9.89 13.33 -1.38
CA ASP A 178 9.10 13.50 -0.16
C ASP A 178 7.67 12.97 -0.33
N ALA A 179 7.03 13.23 -1.46
CA ALA A 179 5.70 12.70 -1.76
C ALA A 179 5.73 11.15 -1.82
N GLN A 180 6.74 10.57 -2.48
CA GLN A 180 6.92 9.12 -2.56
C GLN A 180 7.18 8.49 -1.18
N LEU A 181 7.96 9.14 -0.33
CA LEU A 181 8.19 8.69 1.05
C LEU A 181 6.89 8.66 1.86
N VAL A 182 6.10 9.73 1.77
CA VAL A 182 4.81 9.88 2.46
C VAL A 182 3.80 8.82 1.99
N THR A 183 3.73 8.57 0.70
CA THR A 183 2.93 7.50 0.10
C THR A 183 3.40 6.12 0.56
N ALA A 184 4.70 5.87 0.58
CA ALA A 184 5.27 4.61 1.05
C ALA A 184 4.90 4.31 2.51
N PHE A 185 4.96 5.31 3.38
CA PHE A 185 4.51 5.17 4.78
C PHE A 185 3.02 4.91 4.90
N ALA A 186 2.19 5.62 4.13
CA ALA A 186 0.75 5.43 4.14
C ALA A 186 0.40 4.00 3.76
N TYR A 187 0.98 3.48 2.68
CA TYR A 187 0.82 2.10 2.27
C TYR A 187 1.29 1.10 3.32
N GLY A 188 2.47 1.32 3.91
CA GLY A 188 2.99 0.44 4.95
C GLY A 188 2.09 0.38 6.20
N ILE A 189 1.55 1.52 6.63
CA ILE A 189 0.62 1.58 7.76
C ILE A 189 -0.73 0.94 7.40
N ASN A 190 -1.26 1.20 6.20
CA ASN A 190 -2.54 0.64 5.76
C ASN A 190 -2.47 -0.89 5.70
N PHE A 191 -1.42 -1.40 5.06
CA PHE A 191 -1.15 -2.82 4.98
C PHE A 191 -0.93 -3.44 6.36
N GLY A 192 -0.19 -2.77 7.24
CA GLY A 192 0.10 -3.28 8.59
C GLY A 192 -1.10 -3.39 9.52
N LYS A 193 -2.17 -2.61 9.32
CA LYS A 193 -3.33 -2.56 10.21
C LYS A 193 -4.50 -3.46 9.81
N SER A 194 -4.90 -3.40 8.56
CA SER A 194 -6.13 -4.06 8.09
C SER A 194 -6.03 -4.51 6.63
N GLY A 195 -5.07 -3.96 5.89
CA GLY A 195 -4.96 -4.23 4.46
C GLY A 195 -4.68 -5.70 4.13
N LYS A 196 -4.09 -6.50 5.04
CA LYS A 196 -3.79 -7.91 4.75
C LYS A 196 -5.02 -8.74 4.36
N CYS A 197 -6.17 -8.44 4.96
CA CYS A 197 -7.38 -9.25 4.83
C CYS A 197 -8.29 -8.81 3.68
N THR A 198 -8.28 -7.52 3.36
CA THR A 198 -9.22 -6.93 2.38
C THR A 198 -8.55 -6.53 1.07
N VAL A 199 -7.23 -6.28 1.06
CA VAL A 199 -6.52 -5.86 -0.15
C VAL A 199 -6.31 -7.07 -1.05
N SER A 200 -6.76 -6.96 -2.30
CA SER A 200 -6.50 -8.00 -3.30
C SER A 200 -5.02 -8.04 -3.72
N SER A 201 -4.58 -9.18 -4.24
CA SER A 201 -3.20 -9.37 -4.72
C SER A 201 -2.81 -8.39 -5.82
N TYR A 202 -3.76 -7.94 -6.66
CA TYR A 202 -3.56 -6.85 -7.62
C TYR A 202 -3.04 -5.58 -6.94
N HIS A 203 -3.80 -5.10 -5.96
CA HIS A 203 -3.54 -3.84 -5.29
C HIS A 203 -2.29 -3.93 -4.43
N TYR A 204 -2.05 -5.09 -3.84
CA TYR A 204 -0.79 -5.39 -3.18
C TYR A 204 0.40 -5.28 -4.14
N SER A 205 0.34 -5.83 -5.35
CA SER A 205 1.46 -5.70 -6.29
C SER A 205 1.65 -4.27 -6.81
N VAL A 206 0.56 -3.53 -7.06
CA VAL A 206 0.65 -2.09 -7.37
C VAL A 206 1.34 -1.32 -6.23
N MET A 207 1.00 -1.65 -4.98
CA MET A 207 1.63 -1.07 -3.80
C MET A 207 3.13 -1.40 -3.74
N VAL A 208 3.52 -2.66 -3.94
CA VAL A 208 4.94 -3.09 -3.94
C VAL A 208 5.72 -2.37 -5.05
N ASN A 209 5.20 -2.33 -6.28
CA ASN A 209 5.83 -1.61 -7.38
C ASN A 209 5.97 -0.10 -7.10
N THR A 210 4.96 0.49 -6.46
CA THR A 210 5.02 1.89 -6.03
C THR A 210 6.08 2.09 -4.95
N LEU A 211 6.23 1.17 -4.00
CA LEU A 211 7.27 1.23 -2.97
C LEU A 211 8.68 1.10 -3.55
N VAL A 212 8.89 0.19 -4.51
CA VAL A 212 10.17 0.04 -5.21
C VAL A 212 10.51 1.31 -6.00
N THR A 213 9.52 1.88 -6.71
CA THR A 213 9.69 3.15 -7.44
C THR A 213 10.01 4.30 -6.48
N ALA A 214 9.30 4.39 -5.36
CA ALA A 214 9.54 5.37 -4.31
C ALA A 214 10.98 5.25 -3.77
N LEU A 215 11.47 4.04 -3.54
CA LEU A 215 12.83 3.79 -3.08
C LEU A 215 13.88 4.23 -4.12
N ALA A 216 13.64 3.95 -5.41
CA ALA A 216 14.52 4.42 -6.47
C ALA A 216 14.58 5.96 -6.51
N CYS A 217 13.42 6.63 -6.43
CA CYS A 217 13.35 8.10 -6.35
C CYS A 217 14.07 8.64 -5.10
N LEU A 218 13.89 8.01 -3.94
CA LEU A 218 14.55 8.41 -2.70
C LEU A 218 16.07 8.24 -2.79
N THR A 219 16.53 7.15 -3.38
CA THR A 219 17.96 6.90 -3.60
C THR A 219 18.54 7.96 -4.54
N LEU A 220 17.90 8.22 -5.67
CA LEU A 220 18.29 9.29 -6.60
C LEU A 220 18.32 10.66 -5.92
N SER A 221 17.42 10.91 -4.96
CA SER A 221 17.41 12.16 -4.19
C SER A 221 18.59 12.35 -3.26
N VAL A 222 19.21 11.27 -2.80
CA VAL A 222 20.42 11.32 -1.98
C VAL A 222 21.66 11.47 -2.85
N TYR A 223 21.69 10.81 -4.02
CA TYR A 223 22.88 10.74 -4.87
C TYR A 223 23.05 11.91 -5.85
N LEU A 224 21.98 12.44 -6.45
CA LEU A 224 22.09 13.47 -7.50
C LEU A 224 22.42 14.88 -6.98
N PRO A 225 21.79 15.38 -5.90
CA PRO A 225 22.04 16.74 -5.44
C PRO A 225 23.41 16.86 -4.78
N ARG A 226 24.30 17.68 -5.37
CA ARG A 226 25.64 17.97 -4.81
C ARG A 226 25.59 18.55 -3.39
N HIS A 227 24.47 19.13 -3.01
CA HIS A 227 24.28 19.82 -1.75
C HIS A 227 23.24 19.16 -0.84
N TYR A 228 22.99 17.85 -0.99
CA TYR A 228 22.05 17.11 -0.14
C TYR A 228 22.30 17.37 1.36
N TRP A 229 23.54 17.33 1.81
CA TRP A 229 23.92 17.49 3.22
C TRP A 229 24.07 18.95 3.70
N ARG A 230 23.74 19.93 2.86
CA ARG A 230 23.88 21.36 3.22
C ARG A 230 22.99 21.72 4.41
N THR A 231 21.81 21.13 4.50
CA THR A 231 20.91 21.24 5.64
C THR A 231 20.92 19.94 6.43
N ARG A 232 21.78 19.84 7.44
CA ARG A 232 22.03 18.58 8.17
C ARG A 232 20.76 17.92 8.73
N LEU A 233 19.85 18.69 9.34
CA LEU A 233 18.68 18.13 10.03
C LEU A 233 17.61 17.54 9.09
N PRO A 234 17.10 18.26 8.07
CA PRO A 234 16.12 17.69 7.13
C PRO A 234 16.67 16.48 6.38
N SER A 235 17.94 16.54 5.97
CA SER A 235 18.60 15.46 5.24
C SER A 235 18.76 14.22 6.11
N PHE A 236 19.16 14.38 7.37
CA PHE A 236 19.20 13.28 8.34
C PHE A 236 17.82 12.65 8.56
N LEU A 237 16.77 13.46 8.79
CA LEU A 237 15.41 12.95 8.98
C LEU A 237 14.90 12.20 7.74
N ARG A 238 15.17 12.72 6.54
CA ARG A 238 14.83 12.05 5.28
C ARG A 238 15.56 10.73 5.14
N THR A 239 16.88 10.70 5.38
CA THR A 239 17.67 9.46 5.35
C THR A 239 17.16 8.43 6.36
N LEU A 240 16.85 8.84 7.58
CA LEU A 240 16.30 7.95 8.61
C LEU A 240 14.93 7.40 8.19
N ALA A 241 14.05 8.25 7.67
CA ALA A 241 12.74 7.84 7.19
C ALA A 241 12.85 6.87 5.99
N THR A 242 13.74 7.15 5.03
CA THR A 242 14.05 6.24 3.92
C THR A 242 14.58 4.90 4.43
N LEU A 243 15.45 4.89 5.44
CA LEU A 243 15.97 3.67 6.05
C LEU A 243 14.84 2.82 6.67
N VAL A 244 13.87 3.46 7.34
CA VAL A 244 12.70 2.74 7.88
C VAL A 244 11.86 2.11 6.76
N VAL A 245 11.59 2.85 5.67
CA VAL A 245 10.88 2.31 4.50
C VAL A 245 11.68 1.17 3.85
N PHE A 246 12.99 1.29 3.78
CA PHE A 246 13.87 0.26 3.22
C PHE A 246 13.83 -1.03 4.05
N ILE A 247 13.87 -0.93 5.38
CA ILE A 247 13.73 -2.09 6.28
C ILE A 247 12.37 -2.75 6.09
N PHE A 248 11.30 -1.95 5.98
CA PHE A 248 9.96 -2.45 5.72
C PHE A 248 9.93 -3.22 4.39
N LEU A 249 10.35 -2.59 3.28
CA LEU A 249 10.36 -3.21 1.96
C LEU A 249 11.22 -4.47 1.90
N LEU A 250 12.43 -4.46 2.48
CA LEU A 250 13.29 -5.65 2.51
C LEU A 250 12.62 -6.81 3.24
N ARG A 251 11.92 -6.54 4.35
CA ARG A 251 11.14 -7.57 5.05
C ARG A 251 10.00 -8.09 4.19
N PHE A 252 9.31 -7.22 3.45
CA PHE A 252 8.27 -7.63 2.51
C PHE A 252 8.82 -8.53 1.40
N LEU A 253 9.91 -8.10 0.75
CA LEU A 253 10.51 -8.87 -0.33
C LEU A 253 11.07 -10.19 0.18
N ALA A 254 11.72 -10.22 1.35
CA ALA A 254 12.17 -11.46 1.98
C ALA A 254 10.99 -12.41 2.25
N TYR A 255 9.87 -11.88 2.75
CA TYR A 255 8.67 -12.68 2.97
C TYR A 255 8.10 -13.28 1.67
N GLN A 256 8.08 -12.50 0.59
CA GLN A 256 7.65 -13.01 -0.72
C GLN A 256 8.58 -14.10 -1.25
N VAL A 257 9.89 -13.92 -1.09
CA VAL A 257 10.90 -14.92 -1.51
C VAL A 257 10.71 -16.21 -0.71
N ASP A 258 10.51 -16.13 0.60
CA ASP A 258 10.37 -17.30 1.47
C ASP A 258 9.09 -18.11 1.21
N GLN A 259 7.99 -17.46 0.83
CA GLN A 259 6.72 -18.14 0.63
C GLN A 259 6.58 -18.82 -0.74
N GLU A 260 7.51 -18.59 -1.67
CA GLU A 260 7.45 -19.07 -3.06
C GLU A 260 6.15 -18.68 -3.82
N SER A 261 5.25 -17.95 -3.18
CA SER A 261 3.99 -17.45 -3.69
C SER A 261 4.21 -15.99 -4.11
N SER A 262 4.69 -15.80 -5.33
CA SER A 262 4.84 -14.46 -5.89
C SER A 262 3.54 -14.06 -6.58
N PRO A 263 2.66 -13.23 -5.96
CA PRO A 263 1.57 -12.60 -6.70
C PRO A 263 2.08 -11.80 -7.90
N GLU A 264 3.36 -11.38 -7.85
CA GLU A 264 4.14 -10.80 -8.95
C GLU A 264 4.09 -11.66 -10.23
N LEU A 265 4.17 -12.98 -10.11
CA LEU A 265 4.15 -13.90 -11.27
C LEU A 265 2.79 -13.91 -11.97
N MET A 266 1.72 -13.47 -11.29
CA MET A 266 0.38 -13.38 -11.86
C MET A 266 0.19 -12.16 -12.77
N LEU A 267 1.08 -11.17 -12.71
CA LEU A 267 1.02 -9.96 -13.55
C LEU A 267 1.53 -10.17 -14.97
N VAL A 268 2.12 -11.33 -15.27
CA VAL A 268 2.48 -11.68 -16.65
C VAL A 268 1.19 -11.88 -17.43
N TYR A 269 0.75 -10.81 -18.10
CA TYR A 269 -0.39 -10.83 -18.99
C TYR A 269 -0.15 -11.85 -20.10
N ARG A 270 -1.07 -12.81 -20.24
CA ARG A 270 -1.11 -13.69 -21.40
C ARG A 270 -2.49 -13.55 -22.03
N SER A 271 -2.51 -13.34 -23.34
CA SER A 271 -3.73 -13.08 -24.12
C SER A 271 -4.67 -14.28 -24.24
N ASP A 272 -4.21 -15.47 -23.86
CA ASP A 272 -4.97 -16.72 -23.86
C ASP A 272 -5.77 -16.96 -22.56
N ARG A 273 -5.62 -16.08 -21.55
CA ARG A 273 -6.26 -16.24 -20.24
C ARG A 273 -7.56 -15.45 -20.14
N THR A 274 -8.61 -16.13 -19.71
CA THR A 274 -9.92 -15.53 -19.42
C THR A 274 -10.12 -15.23 -17.95
N ASP A 275 -9.29 -15.81 -17.06
CA ASP A 275 -9.42 -15.75 -15.61
C ASP A 275 -8.09 -15.35 -14.95
N SER A 276 -8.16 -14.70 -13.79
CA SER A 276 -6.98 -14.20 -13.08
C SER A 276 -7.18 -14.24 -11.56
N SER A 277 -6.27 -14.92 -10.87
CA SER A 277 -6.19 -15.01 -9.41
C SER A 277 -5.76 -13.70 -8.72
N LEU A 278 -5.56 -12.63 -9.50
CA LEU A 278 -5.18 -11.29 -9.07
C LEU A 278 -6.24 -10.60 -8.18
N PHE A 279 -7.47 -11.11 -8.18
CA PHE A 279 -8.57 -10.57 -7.37
C PHE A 279 -8.68 -11.20 -5.98
N LEU A 280 -7.97 -12.30 -5.72
CA LEU A 280 -7.98 -12.95 -4.42
C LEU A 280 -7.34 -12.04 -3.36
N PRO A 281 -7.83 -12.07 -2.10
CA PRO A 281 -7.18 -11.39 -0.99
C PRO A 281 -5.71 -11.76 -0.88
N VAL A 282 -4.85 -10.78 -0.59
CA VAL A 282 -3.41 -11.01 -0.44
C VAL A 282 -3.10 -12.01 0.68
N ALA A 283 -3.92 -12.04 1.75
CA ALA A 283 -3.79 -13.02 2.84
C ALA A 283 -3.74 -14.47 2.35
N CYS A 284 -4.45 -14.81 1.27
CA CYS A 284 -4.45 -16.16 0.70
C CYS A 284 -3.07 -16.59 0.19
N PHE A 285 -2.22 -15.63 -0.20
CA PHE A 285 -0.86 -15.90 -0.66
C PHE A 285 0.18 -15.73 0.45
N LEU A 286 -0.16 -15.03 1.53
CA LEU A 286 0.74 -14.87 2.66
C LEU A 286 0.78 -16.12 3.53
N ASP A 287 -0.32 -16.85 3.69
CA ASP A 287 -0.35 -18.08 4.46
C ASP A 287 -0.23 -19.31 3.53
N PRO A 288 0.79 -20.16 3.69
CA PRO A 288 0.95 -21.34 2.85
C PRO A 288 -0.20 -22.36 2.99
N ASP A 289 -0.97 -22.37 4.08
CA ASP A 289 -2.12 -23.28 4.23
C ASP A 289 -3.38 -22.79 3.50
N LEU A 290 -3.44 -21.48 3.24
CA LEU A 290 -4.53 -20.83 2.51
C LEU A 290 -4.22 -20.67 1.02
N ASP A 291 -3.03 -21.11 0.58
CA ASP A 291 -2.62 -21.03 -0.82
C ASP A 291 -3.66 -21.75 -1.71
N PRO A 292 -4.39 -21.01 -2.55
CA PRO A 292 -5.46 -21.56 -3.36
C PRO A 292 -4.92 -22.58 -4.37
N PHE A 293 -3.67 -22.45 -4.81
CA PHE A 293 -3.10 -23.31 -5.86
C PHE A 293 -2.80 -24.72 -5.39
N LYS A 294 -2.56 -24.94 -4.09
CA LYS A 294 -2.26 -26.27 -3.55
C LYS A 294 -3.40 -27.28 -3.75
N ARG A 295 -4.63 -26.79 -3.92
CA ARG A 295 -5.83 -27.63 -4.07
C ARG A 295 -6.29 -27.79 -5.52
N LEU A 296 -5.64 -27.10 -6.46
CA LEU A 296 -6.07 -27.09 -7.86
C LEU A 296 -5.44 -28.23 -8.65
N SER A 297 -6.21 -28.79 -9.58
CA SER A 297 -5.64 -29.63 -10.62
C SER A 297 -4.69 -28.82 -11.51
N PRO A 298 -3.71 -29.45 -12.19
CA PRO A 298 -2.83 -28.75 -13.12
C PRO A 298 -3.57 -27.96 -14.22
N ALA A 299 -4.70 -28.48 -14.70
CA ALA A 299 -5.53 -27.80 -15.69
C ALA A 299 -6.14 -26.51 -15.14
N GLN A 300 -6.72 -26.56 -13.94
CA GLN A 300 -7.27 -25.40 -13.25
C GLN A 300 -6.18 -24.38 -12.93
N SER A 301 -5.05 -24.84 -12.38
CA SER A 301 -3.89 -23.99 -12.07
C SER A 301 -3.43 -23.23 -13.31
N ASN A 302 -3.20 -23.92 -14.43
CA ASN A 302 -2.77 -23.31 -15.69
C ASN A 302 -3.79 -22.29 -16.24
N GLY A 303 -5.09 -22.56 -16.09
CA GLY A 303 -6.16 -21.68 -16.54
C GLY A 303 -6.19 -20.32 -15.84
N ILE A 304 -5.79 -20.26 -14.56
CA ILE A 304 -5.88 -19.04 -13.74
C ILE A 304 -4.55 -18.30 -13.53
N GLY A 305 -3.47 -18.74 -14.18
CA GLY A 305 -2.15 -18.13 -14.02
C GLY A 305 -0.97 -19.11 -14.04
N GLY A 306 -1.22 -20.39 -13.75
CA GLY A 306 -0.24 -21.42 -13.48
C GLY A 306 0.52 -21.15 -12.19
N THR A 307 1.04 -22.20 -11.55
CA THR A 307 2.29 -22.05 -10.79
C THR A 307 3.33 -21.74 -11.86
N GLY A 308 3.61 -20.46 -12.14
CA GLY A 308 4.56 -20.14 -13.19
C GLY A 308 5.82 -20.96 -13.01
N THR A 309 6.33 -21.53 -14.10
CA THR A 309 7.56 -22.33 -14.06
C THR A 309 8.60 -21.51 -13.30
N LYS A 310 9.00 -21.99 -12.13
CA LYS A 310 10.09 -21.41 -11.35
C LYS A 310 11.35 -21.30 -12.20
#